data_AF-A0A6L8T899-F1
#
_entry.id   AF-A0A6L8T899-F1
#
_cell.length_a   1.000
_cell.length_b   1.000
_cell.length_c   1.000
_cell.angle_alpha   90.00
_cell.angle_beta   90.00
_cell.angle_gamma   90.00
#
_symmetry.space_group_name_H-M   'P 1'
#
loop_
_entity.id
_entity.type
_entity.pdbx_description
1 polymer ?
#
loop_
_entity_poly.entity_id
_entity_poly.type
_entity_poly.pdbx_seq_one_letter_code
_entity_poly.pdbx_strand_id
1 'polypeptide(L)'
;MKAQLKNSRNISFLNSLEERCAALENEKKCLEEYKVFLENEVKELKFQIEGYENHFQELGKTLEKSSDYYIKTIKELQEENRKLWSSSSHNNRNAGRKKNNEEIRKRYLTFCSLMKKKTSMKDIMEIMQISRSTYYRFLKEYKIKSEDLMRN
;
A
#
# COMPACT_ATOMS: atom_id res chain seq x y z
N MET A 1 30.37 -66.81 -64.75
CA MET A 1 30.48 -65.36 -64.40
C MET A 1 29.16 -64.70 -63.98
N LYS A 2 28.07 -64.71 -64.77
CA LYS A 2 26.82 -63.99 -64.40
C LYS A 2 26.16 -64.43 -63.07
N ALA A 3 26.21 -65.70 -62.72
CA ALA A 3 25.65 -66.23 -61.47
C ALA A 3 26.44 -65.79 -60.21
N GLN A 4 27.77 -65.74 -60.30
CA GLN A 4 28.64 -65.28 -59.20
C GLN A 4 28.46 -63.79 -58.91
N LEU A 5 28.30 -62.97 -59.95
CA LEU A 5 28.00 -61.54 -59.83
C LEU A 5 26.63 -61.27 -59.19
N LYS A 6 25.60 -62.06 -59.52
CA LYS A 6 24.29 -61.97 -58.86
C LYS A 6 24.36 -62.37 -57.38
N ASN A 7 25.12 -63.42 -57.05
CA ASN A 7 25.27 -63.87 -55.67
C ASN A 7 25.99 -62.84 -54.80
N SER A 8 27.08 -62.24 -55.31
CA SER A 8 27.80 -61.17 -54.61
C SER A 8 26.93 -59.93 -54.33
N ARG A 9 26.09 -59.51 -55.28
CA ARG A 9 25.15 -58.38 -55.08
C ARG A 9 24.06 -58.68 -54.06
N ASN A 10 23.55 -59.92 -54.04
CA ASN A 10 22.55 -60.32 -53.05
C ASN A 10 23.15 -60.35 -51.64
N ILE A 11 24.38 -60.84 -51.49
CA ILE A 11 25.08 -60.85 -50.19
C ILE A 11 25.33 -59.42 -49.68
N SER A 12 25.80 -58.51 -50.54
CA SER A 12 26.00 -57.11 -50.13
C SER A 12 24.70 -56.41 -49.73
N PHE A 13 23.58 -56.73 -50.41
CA PHE A 13 22.28 -56.18 -50.09
C PHE A 13 21.74 -56.73 -48.75
N LEU A 14 21.92 -58.02 -48.48
CA LEU A 14 21.54 -58.64 -47.22
C LEU A 14 22.34 -58.06 -46.05
N ASN A 15 23.65 -57.88 -46.19
CA ASN A 15 24.49 -57.27 -45.16
C ASN A 15 24.05 -55.82 -44.85
N SER A 16 23.75 -55.03 -45.89
CA SER A 16 23.24 -53.65 -45.71
C SER A 16 21.88 -53.60 -45.01
N LEU A 17 20.99 -54.57 -45.30
CA LEU A 17 19.73 -54.69 -44.58
C LEU A 17 19.93 -55.06 -43.11
N GLU A 18 20.85 -55.98 -42.83
CA GLU A 18 21.19 -56.41 -41.47
C GLU A 18 21.77 -55.26 -40.63
N GLU A 19 22.68 -54.47 -41.20
CA GLU A 19 23.22 -53.25 -40.58
C GLU A 19 22.10 -52.24 -40.25
N ARG A 20 21.15 -52.05 -41.18
CA ARG A 20 20.02 -51.15 -40.98
C ARG A 20 19.05 -51.66 -39.92
N CYS A 21 18.82 -52.97 -39.85
CA CYS A 21 18.03 -53.59 -38.80
C CYS A 21 18.66 -53.38 -37.43
N ALA A 22 19.97 -53.61 -37.30
CA ALA A 22 20.70 -53.37 -36.06
C ALA A 22 20.67 -51.89 -35.64
N ALA A 23 20.79 -50.96 -36.60
CA ALA A 23 20.68 -49.53 -36.32
C ALA A 23 19.29 -49.13 -35.80
N LEU A 24 18.22 -49.63 -36.44
CA LEU A 24 16.84 -49.37 -36.01
C LEU A 24 16.54 -49.98 -34.64
N GLU A 25 17.10 -51.15 -34.33
CA GLU A 25 16.91 -51.80 -33.04
C GLU A 25 17.58 -51.00 -31.90
N ASN A 26 18.79 -50.48 -32.16
CA ASN A 26 19.46 -49.58 -31.23
C ASN A 26 18.70 -48.26 -31.05
N GLU A 27 18.22 -47.65 -32.13
CA GLU A 27 17.43 -46.41 -32.06
C GLU A 27 16.13 -46.62 -31.27
N LYS A 28 15.42 -47.74 -31.53
CA LYS A 28 14.24 -48.11 -30.78
C LYS A 28 14.55 -48.21 -29.28
N LYS A 29 15.64 -48.89 -28.91
CA LYS A 29 16.06 -49.01 -27.52
C LYS A 29 16.32 -47.66 -26.87
N CYS A 30 17.06 -46.77 -27.55
CA CYS A 30 17.33 -45.42 -27.04
C CYS A 30 16.04 -44.61 -26.85
N LEU A 31 15.10 -44.69 -27.79
CA LEU A 31 13.81 -44.00 -27.68
C LEU A 31 12.96 -44.54 -26.52
N GLU A 32 13.02 -45.84 -26.27
CA GLU A 32 12.28 -46.50 -25.18
C GLU A 32 12.83 -46.08 -23.80
N GLU A 33 14.17 -46.00 -23.66
CA GLU A 33 14.83 -45.46 -22.47
C GLU A 33 14.48 -43.99 -22.24
N TYR A 34 14.50 -43.17 -23.31
CA TYR A 34 14.15 -41.75 -23.22
C TYR A 34 12.67 -41.54 -22.86
N LYS A 35 11.77 -42.38 -23.37
CA LYS A 35 10.35 -42.36 -22.99
C LYS A 35 10.17 -42.61 -21.49
N VAL A 36 10.83 -43.63 -20.94
CA VAL A 36 10.78 -43.92 -19.49
C VAL A 36 11.31 -42.76 -18.67
N PHE A 37 12.39 -42.12 -19.12
CA PHE A 37 12.94 -40.92 -18.48
C PHE A 37 11.90 -39.79 -18.42
N LEU A 38 11.28 -39.46 -19.55
CA LEU A 38 10.25 -38.41 -19.62
C LEU A 38 9.02 -38.75 -18.77
N GLU A 39 8.59 -40.02 -18.74
CA GLU A 39 7.47 -40.45 -17.90
C GLU A 39 7.75 -40.24 -16.41
N ASN A 40 8.98 -40.51 -15.97
CA ASN A 40 9.40 -40.25 -14.59
C ASN A 40 9.46 -38.75 -14.29
N GLU A 41 10.03 -37.95 -15.19
CA GLU A 41 10.11 -36.49 -15.02
C GLU A 41 8.71 -35.85 -14.93
N VAL A 42 7.79 -36.27 -15.80
CA VAL A 42 6.38 -35.84 -15.74
C VAL A 42 5.72 -36.24 -14.42
N LYS A 43 6.03 -37.43 -13.89
CA LYS A 43 5.49 -37.90 -12.62
C LYS A 43 6.00 -37.06 -11.44
N GLU A 44 7.29 -36.74 -11.43
CA GLU A 44 7.89 -35.87 -10.41
C GLU A 44 7.31 -34.45 -10.46
N LEU A 45 7.18 -33.87 -11.65
CA LEU A 45 6.57 -32.55 -11.83
C LEU A 45 5.12 -32.51 -11.34
N LYS A 46 4.32 -33.56 -11.64
CA LYS A 46 2.95 -33.67 -11.11
C LYS A 46 2.91 -33.71 -9.59
N PHE A 47 3.80 -34.47 -8.96
CA PHE A 47 3.90 -34.54 -7.51
C PHE A 47 4.26 -33.18 -6.90
N GLN A 48 5.19 -32.44 -7.51
CA GLN A 48 5.54 -31.10 -7.06
C GLN A 48 4.37 -30.12 -7.18
N ILE A 49 3.65 -30.14 -8.31
CA ILE A 49 2.47 -29.29 -8.53
C ILE A 49 1.41 -29.55 -7.45
N GLU A 50 1.09 -30.81 -7.18
CA GLU A 50 0.13 -31.18 -6.13
C GLU A 50 0.59 -30.68 -4.75
N GLY A 51 1.89 -30.80 -4.45
CA GLY A 51 2.49 -30.24 -3.24
C GLY A 51 2.32 -28.73 -3.12
N TYR A 52 2.58 -27.99 -4.20
CA TYR A 52 2.39 -26.54 -4.24
C TYR A 52 0.92 -26.14 -4.11
N GLU A 53 0.01 -26.82 -4.79
CA GLU A 53 -1.43 -26.55 -4.71
C GLU A 53 -1.95 -26.68 -3.27
N ASN A 54 -1.56 -27.76 -2.58
CA ASN A 54 -1.91 -27.97 -1.18
C ASN A 54 -1.35 -26.86 -0.28
N HIS A 55 -0.08 -26.49 -0.48
CA HIS A 55 0.54 -25.41 0.27
C HIS A 55 -0.14 -24.05 0.04
N PHE A 56 -0.50 -23.73 -1.20
CA PHE A 56 -1.22 -22.49 -1.53
C PHE A 56 -2.63 -22.47 -0.94
N GLN A 57 -3.34 -23.60 -0.91
CA GLN A 57 -4.65 -23.68 -0.26
C GLN A 57 -4.56 -23.45 1.25
N GLU A 58 -3.56 -24.02 1.92
CA GLU A 58 -3.33 -23.77 3.36
C GLU A 58 -2.95 -22.31 3.63
N LEU A 59 -2.07 -21.74 2.81
CA LEU A 59 -1.69 -20.34 2.91
C LEU A 59 -2.88 -19.41 2.70
N GLY A 60 -3.76 -19.71 1.73
CA GLY A 60 -5.00 -18.97 1.50
C GLY A 60 -5.91 -18.97 2.74
N LYS A 61 -6.13 -20.14 3.36
CA LYS A 61 -6.95 -20.26 4.58
C LYS A 61 -6.37 -19.52 5.78
N THR A 62 -5.05 -19.52 5.94
CA THR A 62 -4.39 -18.79 7.04
C THR A 62 -4.46 -17.27 6.82
N LEU A 63 -4.29 -16.82 5.58
CA LEU A 63 -4.42 -15.42 5.23
C LEU A 63 -5.86 -14.91 5.44
N GLU A 64 -6.87 -15.68 5.03
CA GLU A 64 -8.28 -15.35 5.24
C GLU A 64 -8.61 -15.19 6.73
N LYS A 65 -8.20 -16.16 7.56
CA LYS A 65 -8.41 -16.10 9.02
C LYS A 65 -7.73 -14.90 9.66
N SER A 66 -6.49 -14.59 9.26
CA SER A 66 -5.77 -13.44 9.82
C SER A 66 -6.37 -12.11 9.36
N SER A 67 -6.83 -12.02 8.10
CA SER A 67 -7.55 -10.86 7.59
C SER A 67 -8.83 -10.59 8.38
N ASP A 68 -9.65 -11.61 8.60
CA ASP A 68 -10.88 -11.49 9.39
C ASP A 68 -10.61 -11.02 10.82
N TYR A 69 -9.56 -11.55 11.45
CA TYR A 69 -9.12 -11.12 12.77
C TYR A 69 -8.77 -9.62 12.78
N TYR A 70 -7.91 -9.16 11.86
CA TYR A 70 -7.50 -7.76 11.83
C TYR A 70 -8.66 -6.81 11.47
N ILE A 71 -9.54 -7.19 10.55
CA ILE A 71 -10.73 -6.42 10.21
C ILE A 71 -11.62 -6.23 11.45
N LYS A 72 -11.82 -7.30 12.23
CA LYS A 72 -12.59 -7.24 13.47
C LYS A 72 -11.93 -6.30 14.49
N THR A 73 -10.64 -6.46 14.75
CA THR A 73 -9.89 -5.60 15.70
C THR A 73 -9.91 -4.13 15.29
N ILE A 74 -9.75 -3.82 14.00
CA ILE A 74 -9.82 -2.45 13.49
C ILE A 74 -11.20 -1.85 13.76
N LYS A 75 -12.29 -2.60 13.51
CA LYS A 75 -13.65 -2.13 13.78
C LYS A 75 -13.87 -1.84 15.26
N GLU A 76 -13.42 -2.73 16.15
CA GLU A 76 -13.52 -2.56 17.60
C GLU A 76 -12.75 -1.31 18.08
N LEU A 77 -11.50 -1.13 17.63
CA LEU A 77 -10.69 0.05 17.95
C LEU A 77 -11.28 1.35 17.40
N GLN A 78 -11.89 1.32 16.22
CA GLN A 78 -12.59 2.48 15.65
C GLN A 78 -13.84 2.85 16.46
N GLU A 79 -14.57 1.85 16.97
CA GLU A 79 -15.71 2.08 17.84
C GLU A 79 -15.27 2.64 19.21
N GLU A 80 -14.23 2.08 19.81
CA GLU A 80 -13.65 2.57 21.06
C GLU A 80 -13.14 4.01 20.93
N ASN A 81 -12.41 4.32 19.86
CA ASN A 81 -11.99 5.69 19.56
C ASN A 81 -13.20 6.62 19.47
N ARG A 82 -14.26 6.24 18.73
CA ARG A 82 -15.49 7.06 18.65
C ARG A 82 -16.09 7.34 20.03
N LYS A 83 -16.15 6.33 20.91
CA LYS A 83 -16.62 6.49 22.29
C LYS A 83 -15.73 7.47 23.07
N LEU A 84 -14.41 7.35 22.97
CA LEU A 84 -13.46 8.25 23.64
C LEU A 84 -13.59 9.70 23.14
N TRP A 85 -13.71 9.92 21.82
CA TRP A 85 -13.95 11.24 21.25
C TRP A 85 -15.29 11.84 21.71
N SER A 86 -16.34 11.03 21.80
CA SER A 86 -17.66 11.49 22.27
C SER A 86 -17.73 11.78 23.78
N SER A 87 -16.90 11.11 24.57
CA SER A 87 -16.86 11.24 26.04
C SER A 87 -15.81 12.24 26.53
N SER A 88 -14.94 12.72 25.65
CA SER A 88 -14.01 13.84 25.89
C SER A 88 -14.78 15.16 25.94
N SER A 89 -15.61 15.33 26.96
CA SER A 89 -16.19 16.63 27.31
C SER A 89 -15.09 17.48 27.93
N HIS A 90 -14.40 18.27 27.11
CA HIS A 90 -13.60 19.37 27.62
C HIS A 90 -14.52 20.31 28.41
N ASN A 91 -14.32 20.34 29.73
CA ASN A 91 -14.95 21.28 30.66
C ASN A 91 -16.43 21.02 31.01
N ASN A 92 -16.83 19.77 31.26
CA ASN A 92 -18.20 19.44 31.71
C ASN A 92 -18.64 20.16 33.01
N ARG A 93 -17.68 20.66 33.80
CA ARG A 93 -17.90 21.42 35.03
C ARG A 93 -17.90 22.95 34.85
N ASN A 94 -17.72 23.45 33.62
CA ASN A 94 -17.54 24.88 33.34
C ASN A 94 -16.48 25.55 34.25
N ALA A 95 -15.42 24.81 34.58
CA ALA A 95 -14.39 25.28 35.49
C ALA A 95 -13.46 26.28 34.78
N GLY A 96 -13.11 27.36 35.48
CA GLY A 96 -12.20 28.41 35.00
C GLY A 96 -12.88 29.74 34.67
N ARG A 97 -12.05 30.75 34.38
CA ARG A 97 -12.52 32.09 34.01
C ARG A 97 -13.18 32.03 32.64
N LYS A 98 -14.49 32.34 32.57
CA LYS A 98 -15.18 32.52 31.28
C LYS A 98 -14.41 33.55 30.45
N LYS A 99 -13.91 33.16 29.28
CA LYS A 99 -13.32 34.09 28.33
C LYS A 99 -14.42 35.09 27.95
N ASN A 100 -14.25 36.35 28.32
CA ASN A 100 -15.12 37.44 27.88
C ASN A 100 -14.82 37.78 26.40
N ASN A 101 -15.06 36.79 25.52
CA ASN A 101 -14.67 36.85 24.12
C ASN A 101 -15.44 37.94 23.38
N GLU A 102 -16.70 38.20 23.72
CA GLU A 102 -17.54 39.13 22.98
C GLU A 102 -17.17 40.59 23.24
N GLU A 103 -16.94 40.97 24.49
CA GLU A 103 -16.53 42.35 24.83
C GLU A 103 -15.10 42.63 24.33
N ILE A 104 -14.18 41.67 24.47
CA ILE A 104 -12.82 41.79 23.95
C ILE A 104 -12.85 41.89 22.42
N ARG A 105 -13.69 41.11 21.74
CA ARG A 105 -13.87 41.17 20.29
C ARG A 105 -14.41 42.54 19.85
N LYS A 106 -15.43 43.08 20.53
CA LYS A 106 -15.96 44.42 20.24
C LYS A 106 -14.88 45.50 20.40
N ARG A 107 -14.11 45.47 21.49
CA ARG A 107 -12.97 46.39 21.70
C ARG A 107 -11.93 46.26 20.59
N TYR A 108 -11.59 45.04 20.17
CA TYR A 108 -10.65 44.83 19.06
C TYR A 108 -11.17 45.36 17.71
N LEU A 109 -12.46 45.21 17.40
CA LEU A 109 -13.05 45.77 16.17
C LEU A 109 -12.99 47.32 16.14
N THR A 110 -13.24 47.95 17.30
CA THR A 110 -13.07 49.40 17.45
C THR A 110 -11.62 49.81 17.21
N PHE A 111 -10.66 49.07 17.76
CA PHE A 111 -9.22 49.29 17.53
C PHE A 111 -8.86 49.21 16.05
N CYS A 112 -9.30 48.17 15.34
CA CYS A 112 -9.06 48.01 13.89
C CYS A 112 -9.59 49.19 13.08
N SER A 113 -10.76 49.71 13.45
CA SER A 113 -11.39 50.85 12.78
C SER A 113 -10.57 52.13 12.94
N LEU A 114 -9.99 52.35 14.13
CA LEU A 114 -9.11 53.50 14.40
C LEU A 114 -7.75 53.35 13.69
N MET A 115 -7.19 52.14 13.64
CA MET A 115 -5.94 51.87 12.90
C MET A 115 -6.11 52.14 11.39
N LYS A 116 -7.25 51.77 10.80
CA LYS A 116 -7.57 52.10 9.39
C LYS A 116 -7.64 53.61 9.15
N LYS A 117 -8.12 54.38 10.13
CA LYS A 117 -8.18 55.84 10.08
C LYS A 117 -6.83 56.53 10.35
N LYS A 118 -5.74 55.75 10.51
CA LYS A 118 -4.38 56.24 10.84
C LYS A 118 -4.34 57.13 12.08
N THR A 119 -5.22 56.86 13.05
CA THR A 119 -5.27 57.58 14.32
C THR A 119 -4.00 57.32 15.13
N SER A 120 -3.49 58.33 15.86
CA SER A 120 -2.26 58.19 16.63
C SER A 120 -2.43 57.22 17.81
N MET A 121 -1.33 56.61 18.25
CA MET A 121 -1.33 55.70 19.41
C MET A 121 -1.91 56.35 20.66
N LYS A 122 -1.54 57.62 20.92
CA LYS A 122 -1.99 58.36 22.11
C LYS A 122 -3.50 58.55 22.08
N ASP A 123 -4.04 58.95 20.93
CA ASP A 123 -5.47 59.18 20.76
C ASP A 123 -6.26 57.87 20.83
N ILE A 124 -5.73 56.77 20.27
CA ILE A 124 -6.37 55.45 20.38
C ILE A 124 -6.46 55.00 21.84
N MET A 125 -5.39 55.19 22.60
CA MET A 125 -5.37 54.85 24.02
C MET A 125 -6.36 55.68 24.83
N GLU A 126 -6.50 56.97 24.51
CA GLU A 126 -7.43 57.89 25.14
C GLU A 126 -8.89 57.58 24.78
N ILE A 127 -9.20 57.44 23.49
CA ILE A 127 -10.56 57.14 22.99
C ILE A 127 -11.08 55.81 23.53
N MET A 128 -10.23 54.78 23.53
CA MET A 128 -10.64 53.44 23.97
C MET A 128 -10.45 53.23 25.48
N GLN A 129 -9.85 54.20 26.18
CA GLN A 129 -9.42 54.08 27.57
C GLN A 129 -8.65 52.78 27.84
N ILE A 130 -7.66 52.50 27.00
CA ILE A 130 -6.83 51.27 27.10
C ILE A 130 -5.41 51.59 27.56
N SER A 131 -4.84 50.64 28.30
CA SER A 131 -3.43 50.70 28.68
C SER A 131 -2.50 50.57 27.48
N ARG A 132 -1.27 51.06 27.62
CA ARG A 132 -0.19 50.87 26.64
C ARG A 132 0.05 49.39 26.31
N SER A 133 -0.04 48.51 27.32
CA SER A 133 0.11 47.07 27.13
C SER A 133 -1.02 46.47 26.27
N THR A 134 -2.25 46.93 26.47
CA THR A 134 -3.42 46.49 25.68
C THR A 134 -3.31 46.97 24.24
N TYR A 135 -2.83 48.20 24.02
CA TYR A 135 -2.56 48.74 22.68
C TYR A 135 -1.60 47.84 21.89
N TYR A 136 -0.43 47.49 22.45
CA TYR A 136 0.53 46.64 21.74
C TYR A 136 0.01 45.21 21.50
N ARG A 137 -0.81 44.68 22.41
CA ARG A 137 -1.47 43.39 22.21
C ARG A 137 -2.40 43.42 20.98
N PHE A 138 -3.26 44.44 20.87
CA PHE A 138 -4.14 44.59 19.72
C PHE A 138 -3.37 44.92 18.44
N LEU A 139 -2.30 45.71 18.52
CA LEU A 139 -1.43 46.00 17.39
C LEU A 139 -0.78 44.72 16.83
N LYS A 140 -0.31 43.83 17.71
CA LYS A 140 0.26 42.54 17.31
C LYS A 140 -0.77 41.70 16.56
N GLU A 141 -1.97 41.55 17.11
CA GLU A 141 -3.07 40.83 16.45
C GLU A 141 -3.48 41.46 15.12
N TYR A 142 -3.53 42.78 15.04
CA TYR A 142 -3.85 43.51 13.81
C TYR A 142 -2.83 43.23 12.69
N LYS A 143 -1.53 43.27 13.02
CA LYS A 143 -0.46 42.99 12.05
C LYS A 143 -0.52 41.57 11.52
N ILE A 144 -0.66 40.58 12.41
CA ILE A 144 -0.77 39.16 12.03
C ILE A 144 -1.95 38.96 11.07
N LYS A 145 -3.14 39.46 11.42
CA LYS A 145 -4.32 39.30 10.58
C LYS A 145 -4.25 40.08 9.27
N SER A 146 -3.55 41.22 9.23
CA SER A 146 -3.34 41.96 7.99
C SER A 146 -2.35 41.28 7.05
N GLU A 147 -1.34 40.58 7.58
CA GLU A 147 -0.38 39.81 6.79
C GLU A 147 -1.01 38.55 6.19
N ASP A 148 -1.90 37.87 6.94
CA ASP A 148 -2.66 36.71 6.44
C ASP A 148 -3.63 37.07 5.30
N LEU A 149 -4.15 38.31 5.30
CA LEU A 149 -5.02 38.85 4.25
C LEU A 149 -4.26 39.23 2.95
N MET A 150 -2.93 39.34 3.00
CA MET A 150 -2.07 39.68 1.85
C MET A 150 -1.36 38.44 1.27
N ARG A 151 -1.50 37.27 1.89
CA ARG A 151 -0.92 35.99 1.44
C ARG A 151 -1.92 35.05 0.75
N ASN A 152 -3.19 35.44 0.67
CA ASN A 152 -4.24 34.81 -0.15
C ASN A 152 -4.60 35.74 -1.31
#